data_AF-A0A1S3XTS6-F1
#
_entry.id   AF-A0A1S3XTS6-F1
#
_cell.length_a   1.000
_cell.length_b   1.000
_cell.length_c   1.000
_cell.angle_alpha   90.00
_cell.angle_beta   90.00
_cell.angle_gamma   90.00
#
_symmetry.space_group_name_H-M   'P 1'
#
loop_
_entity.id
_entity.type
_entity.pdbx_description
1 polymer ?
#
loop_
_entity_poly.entity_id
_entity_poly.type
_entity_poly.pdbx_seq_one_letter_code
_entity_poly.pdbx_strand_id
1 'polypeptide(L)'
;MTPEGTKSKGSGGSHEDIISILPSNVIACILGKMPIQEAVRTSVLSKEWRFYYLYNSQLVYDDQFWKALAPFFDRGNIFSDPKNYSVFDEIVTKYLLLHHGGLEKFEICIPTLLSAAFLISAPNLQELYIEASTVKLNQEQVSDYLKLLDSDISLSKLRLVKLTKISGFVPDFEFIRFLLFSSPSLVTMSILEHPQLEAKQVVNIARKLLQFRPPPTVSIDFSTDIQT
;
A
#
# COMPACT_ATOMS: atom_id res chain seq x y z
N MET A 1 -48.20 42.12 -22.64
CA MET A 1 -48.80 40.77 -22.81
C MET A 1 -48.38 40.25 -24.17
N THR A 2 -47.41 39.33 -24.18
CA THR A 2 -47.14 38.34 -25.23
C THR A 2 -46.17 37.34 -24.59
N PRO A 3 -46.60 36.11 -24.30
CA PRO A 3 -45.71 35.00 -23.99
C PRO A 3 -45.38 34.23 -25.27
N GLU A 4 -44.23 33.55 -25.26
CA GLU A 4 -44.06 32.14 -25.67
C GLU A 4 -42.62 31.90 -26.10
N GLY A 5 -41.82 31.48 -25.11
CA GLY A 5 -40.69 30.64 -25.38
C GLY A 5 -41.17 29.20 -25.51
N THR A 6 -40.82 28.55 -26.61
CA THR A 6 -40.86 27.09 -26.73
C THR A 6 -39.43 26.60 -26.90
N LYS A 7 -38.75 26.35 -25.78
CA LYS A 7 -37.55 25.50 -25.78
C LYS A 7 -38.02 24.08 -26.06
N SER A 8 -37.76 23.60 -27.28
CA SER A 8 -37.92 22.20 -27.64
C SER A 8 -37.05 21.34 -26.72
N LYS A 9 -37.70 20.47 -25.94
CA LYS A 9 -37.05 19.49 -25.08
C LYS A 9 -36.54 18.37 -25.99
N GLY A 10 -35.24 18.37 -26.26
CA GLY A 10 -34.57 17.27 -26.96
C GLY A 10 -34.78 15.98 -26.17
N SER A 11 -35.56 15.07 -26.73
CA SER A 11 -35.72 13.69 -26.29
C SER A 11 -34.44 12.93 -26.63
N GLY A 12 -33.43 13.04 -25.78
CA GLY A 12 -32.25 12.15 -25.81
C GLY A 12 -32.63 10.85 -25.12
N GLY A 13 -32.60 9.74 -25.87
CA GLY A 13 -32.91 8.41 -25.35
C GLY A 13 -32.11 8.10 -24.08
N SER A 14 -32.82 7.69 -23.03
CA SER A 14 -32.23 7.18 -21.81
C SER A 14 -31.52 5.88 -22.14
N HIS A 15 -30.21 5.96 -22.39
CA HIS A 15 -29.34 4.84 -22.03
C HIS A 15 -29.50 4.70 -20.52
N GLU A 16 -30.43 3.84 -20.10
CA GLU A 16 -30.56 3.45 -18.70
C GLU A 16 -29.18 2.99 -18.25
N ASP A 17 -28.71 3.54 -17.13
CA ASP A 17 -27.42 3.17 -16.56
C ASP A 17 -27.51 1.74 -16.03
N ILE A 18 -27.25 0.77 -16.92
CA ILE A 18 -27.38 -0.67 -16.67
C ILE A 18 -26.49 -1.09 -15.48
N ILE A 19 -25.36 -0.41 -15.28
CA ILE A 19 -24.45 -0.71 -14.17
C ILE A 19 -25.06 -0.27 -12.84
N SER A 20 -25.67 0.93 -12.79
CA SER A 20 -26.35 1.41 -11.58
C SER A 20 -27.61 0.61 -11.21
N ILE A 21 -28.12 -0.26 -12.09
CA ILE A 21 -29.26 -1.17 -11.80
C ILE A 21 -28.79 -2.43 -11.04
N LEU A 22 -27.50 -2.76 -11.08
CA LEU A 22 -26.97 -3.94 -10.40
C LEU A 22 -27.06 -3.81 -8.87
N PRO A 23 -27.27 -4.92 -8.13
CA PRO A 23 -27.16 -4.93 -6.68
C PRO A 23 -25.80 -4.41 -6.21
N SER A 24 -25.78 -3.70 -5.10
CA SER A 24 -24.57 -3.00 -4.62
C SER A 24 -23.38 -3.93 -4.37
N ASN A 25 -23.64 -5.15 -3.88
CA ASN A 25 -22.63 -6.18 -3.69
C ASN A 25 -21.99 -6.67 -5.00
N VAL A 26 -22.73 -6.64 -6.11
CA VAL A 26 -22.21 -7.00 -7.45
C VAL A 26 -21.30 -5.91 -7.97
N ILE A 27 -21.73 -4.64 -7.87
CA ILE A 27 -20.90 -3.50 -8.27
C ILE A 27 -19.61 -3.46 -7.44
N ALA A 28 -19.71 -3.66 -6.12
CA ALA A 28 -18.56 -3.74 -5.23
C ALA A 28 -17.62 -4.90 -5.61
N CYS A 29 -18.15 -6.07 -5.99
CA CYS A 29 -17.34 -7.17 -6.51
C CYS A 29 -16.62 -6.81 -7.81
N ILE A 30 -17.30 -6.16 -8.77
CA ILE A 30 -16.70 -5.74 -10.04
C ILE A 30 -15.53 -4.78 -9.78
N LEU A 31 -15.78 -3.73 -8.99
CA LEU A 31 -14.74 -2.75 -8.64
C LEU A 31 -13.62 -3.34 -7.79
N GLY A 32 -13.93 -4.28 -6.90
CA GLY A 32 -12.93 -5.00 -6.09
C GLY A 32 -12.03 -5.92 -6.91
N LYS A 33 -12.36 -6.20 -8.18
CA LYS A 33 -11.51 -6.95 -9.11
C LYS A 33 -10.66 -6.04 -10.03
N MET A 34 -10.83 -4.73 -9.92
CA MET A 34 -10.06 -3.76 -10.71
C MET A 34 -8.86 -3.22 -9.90
N PRO A 35 -7.76 -2.83 -10.56
CA PRO A 35 -6.71 -2.03 -9.93
C PRO A 35 -7.33 -0.76 -9.31
N ILE A 36 -6.85 -0.36 -8.14
CA ILE A 36 -7.46 0.72 -7.35
C ILE A 36 -7.61 2.02 -8.14
N GLN A 37 -6.65 2.34 -9.02
CA GLN A 37 -6.71 3.53 -9.86
C GLN A 37 -7.90 3.50 -10.82
N GLU A 38 -8.15 2.36 -11.48
CA GLU A 38 -9.26 2.22 -12.40
C GLU A 38 -10.59 2.21 -11.66
N ALA A 39 -10.66 1.56 -10.50
CA ALA A 39 -11.84 1.58 -9.64
C ALA A 39 -12.17 2.99 -9.10
N VAL A 40 -11.15 3.81 -8.80
CA VAL A 40 -11.35 5.22 -8.41
C VAL A 40 -11.76 6.05 -9.63
N ARG A 41 -11.22 5.79 -10.83
CA ARG A 41 -11.61 6.52 -12.05
C ARG A 41 -13.08 6.32 -12.39
N THR A 42 -13.66 5.15 -12.17
CA THR A 42 -15.09 4.92 -12.40
C THR A 42 -15.98 5.69 -11.43
N SER A 43 -15.45 6.23 -10.32
CA SER A 43 -16.23 6.98 -9.33
C SER A 43 -16.89 8.25 -9.88
N VAL A 44 -16.39 8.77 -11.01
CA VAL A 44 -16.97 9.94 -11.69
C VAL A 44 -18.21 9.61 -12.51
N LEU A 45 -18.44 8.33 -12.82
CA LEU A 45 -19.50 7.89 -13.72
C LEU A 45 -20.88 7.88 -13.05
N SER A 46 -20.95 7.68 -11.72
CA SER A 46 -22.21 7.85 -10.98
C SER A 46 -21.95 8.10 -9.49
N LYS A 47 -22.85 8.85 -8.84
CA LYS A 47 -22.75 9.21 -7.42
C LYS A 47 -23.04 8.03 -6.49
N GLU A 48 -23.83 7.07 -6.95
CA GLU A 48 -24.30 5.92 -6.16
C GLU A 48 -23.17 4.95 -5.82
N TRP A 49 -22.32 4.65 -6.81
CA TRP A 49 -21.22 3.69 -6.69
C TRP A 49 -19.84 4.32 -6.45
N ARG A 50 -19.76 5.65 -6.33
CA ARG A 50 -18.48 6.38 -6.28
C ARG A 50 -17.54 5.97 -5.15
N PHE A 51 -18.04 5.26 -4.14
CA PHE A 51 -17.27 4.79 -2.99
C PHE A 51 -17.11 3.28 -2.94
N TYR A 52 -17.65 2.54 -3.90
CA TYR A 52 -17.68 1.08 -3.83
C TYR A 52 -16.29 0.45 -4.07
N TYR A 53 -15.34 1.23 -4.59
CA TYR A 53 -13.92 0.84 -4.64
C TYR A 53 -13.31 0.63 -3.23
N LEU A 54 -13.95 1.15 -2.17
CA LEU A 54 -13.55 0.97 -0.77
C LEU A 54 -13.90 -0.41 -0.22
N TYR A 55 -14.55 -1.29 -0.98
CA TYR A 55 -14.77 -2.70 -0.61
C TYR A 55 -13.64 -3.61 -1.10
N ASN A 56 -12.61 -3.06 -1.75
CA ASN A 56 -11.52 -3.84 -2.29
C ASN A 56 -10.58 -4.31 -1.17
N SER A 57 -10.57 -5.61 -0.85
CA SER A 57 -9.69 -6.18 0.17
C SER A 57 -8.20 -6.18 -0.19
N GLN A 58 -7.85 -5.76 -1.42
CA GLN A 58 -6.48 -5.67 -1.91
C GLN A 58 -6.15 -4.24 -2.31
N LEU A 59 -5.08 -3.72 -1.72
CA LEU A 59 -4.58 -2.40 -2.03
C LEU A 59 -3.15 -2.51 -2.53
N VAL A 60 -2.98 -2.25 -3.83
CA VAL A 60 -1.72 -2.46 -4.57
C VAL A 60 -1.22 -1.11 -5.08
N TYR A 61 -0.07 -0.69 -4.55
CA TYR A 61 0.70 0.51 -4.91
C TYR A 61 2.07 0.09 -5.45
N ASP A 62 2.05 -0.62 -6.58
CA ASP A 62 3.22 -1.13 -7.27
C ASP A 62 3.96 -0.04 -8.08
N ASP A 63 5.05 -0.41 -8.75
CA ASP A 63 5.82 0.52 -9.60
C ASP A 63 4.98 1.12 -10.74
N GLN A 64 3.97 0.39 -11.25
CA GLN A 64 3.06 0.91 -12.28
C GLN A 64 2.16 2.01 -11.72
N PHE A 65 1.65 1.84 -10.50
CA PHE A 65 0.88 2.84 -9.78
C PHE A 65 1.68 4.15 -9.66
N TRP A 66 2.95 4.06 -9.26
CA TRP A 66 3.83 5.21 -9.13
C TRP A 66 4.18 5.87 -10.47
N LYS A 67 4.45 5.07 -11.51
CA LYS A 67 4.65 5.60 -12.87
C LYS A 67 3.43 6.36 -13.37
N ALA A 68 2.22 5.87 -13.08
CA ALA A 68 0.97 6.54 -13.45
C ALA A 68 0.75 7.84 -12.64
N LEU A 69 1.22 7.91 -11.40
CA LEU A 69 1.11 9.11 -10.59
C LEU A 69 2.24 10.13 -10.79
N ALA A 70 3.38 9.72 -11.34
CA ALA A 70 4.55 10.57 -11.55
C ALA A 70 4.25 11.93 -12.22
N PRO A 71 3.33 12.05 -13.20
CA PRO A 71 2.99 13.34 -13.81
C PRO A 71 2.31 14.34 -12.88
N PHE A 72 1.73 13.88 -11.76
CA PHE A 72 0.99 14.73 -10.81
C PHE A 72 1.88 15.30 -9.70
N PHE A 73 3.14 14.88 -9.61
CA PHE A 73 4.10 15.37 -8.62
C PHE A 73 5.15 16.29 -9.28
N ASP A 74 5.35 17.47 -8.70
CA ASP A 74 6.25 18.49 -9.23
C ASP A 74 7.72 18.06 -9.10
N ARG A 75 8.46 18.09 -10.21
CA ARG A 75 9.94 17.93 -10.31
C ARG A 75 10.56 16.76 -9.53
N GLY A 76 10.59 15.59 -10.18
CA GLY A 76 11.69 14.63 -10.03
C GLY A 76 11.55 13.66 -8.86
N ASN A 77 11.10 12.45 -9.19
CA ASN A 77 11.00 11.27 -8.32
C ASN A 77 10.10 11.50 -7.09
N ILE A 78 8.97 10.79 -7.05
CA ILE A 78 7.92 10.89 -6.01
C ILE A 78 8.53 10.76 -4.59
N PHE A 79 9.61 9.99 -4.49
CA PHE A 79 10.33 9.69 -3.25
C PHE A 79 11.44 10.72 -2.90
N SER A 80 11.71 11.73 -3.72
CA SER A 80 12.79 12.69 -3.45
C SER A 80 12.35 13.90 -2.61
N ASP A 81 11.10 14.33 -2.72
CA ASP A 81 10.58 15.48 -1.96
C ASP A 81 9.78 15.00 -0.73
N PRO A 82 10.23 15.34 0.49
CA PRO A 82 9.50 15.03 1.71
C PRO A 82 8.02 15.46 1.74
N LYS A 83 7.65 16.50 0.98
CA LYS A 83 6.27 17.00 0.90
C LYS A 83 5.33 16.07 0.15
N ASN A 84 5.83 15.23 -0.74
CA ASN A 84 5.00 14.26 -1.45
C ASN A 84 4.55 13.12 -0.54
N TYR A 85 5.30 12.84 0.54
CA TYR A 85 4.94 11.83 1.54
C TYR A 85 3.69 12.19 2.33
N SER A 86 3.54 13.45 2.75
CA SER A 86 2.37 13.85 3.54
C SER A 86 1.07 13.74 2.76
N VAL A 87 1.10 14.03 1.45
CA VAL A 87 -0.06 13.85 0.56
C VAL A 87 -0.40 12.37 0.41
N PHE A 88 0.61 11.53 0.24
CA PHE A 88 0.39 10.09 0.16
C PHE A 88 -0.18 9.51 1.46
N ASP A 89 0.43 9.85 2.60
CA ASP A 89 -0.04 9.46 3.92
C ASP A 89 -1.49 9.88 4.12
N GLU A 90 -1.86 11.09 3.70
CA GLU A 90 -3.24 11.55 3.78
C GLU A 90 -4.18 10.73 2.90
N ILE A 91 -3.78 10.42 1.66
CA ILE A 91 -4.59 9.60 0.73
C ILE A 91 -4.78 8.19 1.28
N VAL A 92 -3.70 7.53 1.71
CA VAL A 92 -3.78 6.17 2.24
C VAL A 92 -4.49 6.14 3.57
N THR A 93 -4.17 7.06 4.50
CA THR A 93 -4.88 7.14 5.78
C THR A 93 -6.37 7.34 5.56
N LYS A 94 -6.79 8.25 4.66
CA LYS A 94 -8.20 8.41 4.30
C LYS A 94 -8.79 7.16 3.69
N TYR A 95 -8.07 6.49 2.79
CA TYR A 95 -8.52 5.23 2.21
C TYR A 95 -8.76 4.17 3.29
N LEU A 96 -7.77 3.95 4.17
CA LEU A 96 -7.85 2.98 5.27
C LEU A 96 -9.00 3.31 6.23
N LEU A 97 -9.17 4.60 6.59
CA LEU A 97 -10.26 5.06 7.45
C LEU A 97 -11.65 4.88 6.82
N LEU A 98 -11.75 5.00 5.50
CA LEU A 98 -13.00 4.86 4.76
C LEU A 98 -13.25 3.44 4.24
N HIS A 99 -12.27 2.54 4.34
CA HIS A 99 -12.35 1.20 3.80
C HIS A 99 -13.45 0.39 4.49
N HIS A 100 -14.34 -0.19 3.69
CA HIS A 100 -15.45 -1.01 4.17
C HIS A 100 -15.06 -2.50 4.06
N GLY A 101 -14.64 -3.07 5.20
CA GLY A 101 -14.21 -4.46 5.30
C GLY A 101 -12.76 -4.60 5.80
N GLY A 102 -12.27 -5.83 5.89
CA GLY A 102 -10.87 -6.09 6.22
C GLY A 102 -9.99 -6.00 4.98
N LEU A 103 -8.90 -5.25 5.04
CA LEU A 103 -7.82 -5.34 4.06
C LEU A 103 -7.05 -6.63 4.32
N GLU A 104 -7.01 -7.51 3.33
CA GLU A 104 -6.37 -8.82 3.44
C GLU A 104 -4.98 -8.80 2.81
N LYS A 105 -4.81 -8.06 1.70
CA LYS A 105 -3.54 -7.93 1.00
C LYS A 105 -3.17 -6.46 0.80
N PHE A 106 -1.93 -6.12 1.14
CA PHE A 106 -1.38 -4.79 0.95
C PHE A 106 -0.01 -4.90 0.28
N GLU A 107 0.13 -4.24 -0.86
CA GLU A 107 1.37 -4.18 -1.62
C GLU A 107 1.73 -2.72 -1.83
N ILE A 108 2.93 -2.33 -1.41
CA ILE A 108 3.35 -0.93 -1.37
C ILE A 108 4.84 -0.77 -1.68
N CYS A 109 5.16 0.14 -2.60
CA CYS A 109 6.53 0.54 -2.89
C CYS A 109 6.83 1.91 -2.27
N ILE A 110 7.22 1.96 -0.99
CA ILE A 110 7.45 3.19 -0.22
C ILE A 110 8.58 2.98 0.79
N PRO A 111 9.33 4.04 1.18
CA PRO A 111 10.18 3.99 2.37
C PRO A 111 9.53 3.24 3.53
N THR A 112 10.28 2.32 4.13
CA THR A 112 9.87 1.49 5.28
C THR A 112 9.25 2.30 6.42
N LEU A 113 9.58 3.59 6.52
CA LEU A 113 9.06 4.48 7.56
C LEU A 113 7.54 4.73 7.54
N LEU A 114 6.92 4.81 6.37
CA LEU A 114 5.48 5.11 6.28
C LEU A 114 4.62 3.87 6.52
N SER A 115 5.20 2.67 6.30
CA SER A 115 4.49 1.41 6.46
C SER A 115 3.97 1.16 7.88
N ALA A 116 4.70 1.59 8.91
CA ALA A 116 4.34 1.27 10.28
C ALA A 116 3.04 1.97 10.75
N ALA A 117 2.81 3.23 10.35
CA ALA A 117 1.55 3.92 10.64
C ALA A 117 0.35 3.27 9.91
N PHE A 118 0.57 2.77 8.69
CA PHE A 118 -0.45 2.04 7.95
C PHE A 118 -0.82 0.71 8.59
N LEU A 119 0.18 -0.03 9.09
CA LEU A 119 -0.04 -1.31 9.76
C LEU A 119 -0.94 -1.17 10.99
N ILE A 120 -0.86 -0.05 11.71
CA ILE A 120 -1.77 0.27 12.82
C ILE A 120 -3.23 0.35 12.35
N SER A 121 -3.44 0.92 11.16
CA SER A 121 -4.78 1.15 10.60
C SER A 121 -5.34 -0.07 9.85
N ALA A 122 -4.57 -1.15 9.69
CA ALA A 122 -4.96 -2.36 8.97
C ALA A 122 -4.88 -3.63 9.84
N PRO A 123 -5.69 -3.75 10.92
CA PRO A 123 -5.59 -4.85 11.88
C PRO A 123 -5.93 -6.24 11.29
N ASN A 124 -6.57 -6.27 10.12
CA ASN A 124 -6.96 -7.51 9.44
C ASN A 124 -5.96 -7.97 8.36
N LEU A 125 -4.84 -7.26 8.20
CA LEU A 125 -3.87 -7.52 7.14
C LEU A 125 -3.31 -8.94 7.24
N GLN A 126 -3.31 -9.66 6.11
CA GLN A 126 -2.82 -11.05 6.01
C GLN A 126 -1.54 -11.16 5.20
N GLU A 127 -1.42 -10.36 4.15
CA GLU A 127 -0.25 -10.32 3.27
C GLU A 127 0.28 -8.90 3.13
N LEU A 128 1.58 -8.73 3.38
CA LEU A 128 2.29 -7.46 3.28
C LEU A 128 3.46 -7.58 2.31
N TYR A 129 3.44 -6.76 1.26
CA TYR A 129 4.54 -6.65 0.30
C TYR A 129 5.09 -5.23 0.36
N ILE A 130 6.35 -5.07 0.75
CA ILE A 130 7.02 -3.76 0.84
C ILE A 130 8.29 -3.78 0.01
N GLU A 131 8.40 -2.85 -0.91
CA GLU A 131 9.66 -2.53 -1.57
C GLU A 131 10.34 -1.36 -0.85
N ALA A 132 11.50 -1.62 -0.24
CA ALA A 132 12.24 -0.62 0.51
C ALA A 132 12.82 0.45 -0.42
N SER A 133 12.61 1.70 -0.06
CA SER A 133 13.15 2.85 -0.78
C SER A 133 14.54 3.24 -0.28
N THR A 134 15.42 3.63 -1.20
CA THR A 134 16.80 4.05 -0.92
C THR A 134 16.92 5.53 -0.54
N VAL A 135 15.81 6.20 -0.21
CA VAL A 135 15.81 7.63 0.11
C VAL A 135 16.55 7.88 1.42
N LYS A 136 17.47 8.85 1.40
CA LYS A 136 18.16 9.31 2.60
C LYS A 136 17.23 10.16 3.43
N LEU A 137 16.88 9.67 4.60
CA LEU A 137 16.02 10.33 5.57
C LEU A 137 16.84 11.23 6.50
N ASN A 138 16.20 12.27 7.04
CA ASN A 138 16.80 13.10 8.06
C ASN A 138 16.68 12.44 9.46
N GLN A 139 17.39 12.98 10.45
CA GLN A 139 17.40 12.39 11.81
C GLN A 139 16.02 12.44 12.51
N GLU A 140 15.23 13.48 12.27
CA GLU A 140 13.91 13.66 12.87
C GLU A 140 12.93 12.59 12.38
N GLN A 141 12.87 12.37 11.06
CA GLN A 141 12.04 11.35 10.43
C GLN A 141 12.37 9.93 10.93
N VAL A 142 13.67 9.63 11.09
CA VAL A 142 14.10 8.33 11.64
C VAL A 142 13.66 8.21 13.10
N SER A 143 13.78 9.27 13.89
CA SER A 143 13.40 9.25 15.30
C SER A 143 11.90 9.00 15.49
N ASP A 144 11.05 9.72 14.74
CA ASP A 144 9.60 9.57 14.86
C ASP A 144 9.12 8.20 14.38
N TYR A 145 9.77 7.65 13.35
CA TYR A 145 9.52 6.28 12.93
C TYR A 145 9.85 5.24 14.01
N LEU A 146 11.03 5.35 14.65
CA LEU A 146 11.43 4.39 15.68
C LEU A 146 10.47 4.41 16.87
N LYS A 147 10.02 5.60 17.30
CA LYS A 147 8.97 5.73 18.33
C LYS A 147 7.68 5.02 17.94
N LEU A 148 7.33 5.05 16.65
CA LEU A 148 6.11 4.42 16.16
C LEU A 148 6.22 2.89 16.17
N LEU A 149 7.41 2.34 15.88
CA LEU A 149 7.69 0.90 16.01
C LEU A 149 7.66 0.40 17.47
N ASP A 150 7.95 1.26 18.45
CA ASP A 150 7.88 0.92 19.87
C ASP A 150 6.44 0.79 20.41
N SER A 151 5.43 0.99 19.55
CA SER A 151 4.02 0.86 19.95
C SER A 151 3.62 -0.60 20.11
N ASP A 152 2.81 -0.90 21.14
CA ASP A 152 2.26 -2.23 21.43
C ASP A 152 1.17 -2.65 20.42
N ILE A 153 1.59 -2.88 19.17
CA ILE A 153 0.71 -3.24 18.06
C ILE A 153 0.74 -4.75 17.86
N SER A 154 -0.45 -5.34 17.67
CA SER A 154 -0.61 -6.76 17.32
C SER A 154 -1.19 -6.93 15.92
N LEU A 155 -0.37 -7.42 15.01
CA LEU A 155 -0.72 -7.79 13.63
C LEU A 155 -1.17 -9.26 13.60
N SER A 156 -2.23 -9.56 14.36
CA SER A 156 -2.69 -10.93 14.65
C SER A 156 -3.08 -11.76 13.43
N LYS A 157 -3.38 -11.14 12.29
CA LYS A 157 -3.77 -11.83 11.05
C LYS A 157 -2.66 -11.89 10.01
N LEU A 158 -1.51 -11.23 10.24
CA LEU A 158 -0.44 -11.15 9.26
C LEU A 158 0.27 -12.50 9.17
N ARG A 159 0.28 -13.11 7.97
CA ARG A 159 0.79 -14.46 7.71
C ARG A 159 1.96 -14.46 6.74
N LEU A 160 1.97 -13.54 5.79
CA LEU A 160 2.99 -13.43 4.76
C LEU A 160 3.55 -12.02 4.72
N VAL A 161 4.88 -11.92 4.75
CA VAL A 161 5.60 -10.68 4.50
C VAL A 161 6.61 -10.90 3.37
N LYS A 162 6.65 -9.99 2.40
CA LYS A 162 7.72 -9.92 1.41
C LYS A 162 8.33 -8.52 1.43
N LEU A 163 9.59 -8.45 1.84
CA LEU A 163 10.39 -7.23 1.83
C LEU A 163 11.39 -7.31 0.68
N THR A 164 11.42 -6.31 -0.18
CA THR A 164 12.36 -6.26 -1.32
C THR A 164 13.22 -5.00 -1.25
N LYS A 165 14.36 -5.00 -1.97
CA LYS A 165 15.30 -3.87 -2.03
C LYS A 165 15.86 -3.39 -0.68
N ILE A 166 15.97 -4.30 0.30
CA ILE A 166 16.58 -3.97 1.59
C ILE A 166 18.03 -3.53 1.38
N SER A 167 18.37 -2.38 1.94
CA SER A 167 19.67 -1.71 1.71
C SER A 167 20.58 -1.77 2.92
N GLY A 168 20.07 -2.22 4.07
CA GLY A 168 20.85 -2.47 5.28
C GLY A 168 21.05 -1.25 6.16
N PHE A 169 20.17 -0.24 6.03
CA PHE A 169 20.12 0.84 7.00
C PHE A 169 19.42 0.38 8.30
N VAL A 170 19.65 1.12 9.38
CA VAL A 170 19.07 0.82 10.70
C VAL A 170 17.53 0.68 10.65
N PRO A 171 16.78 1.56 9.97
CA PRO A 171 15.32 1.44 9.93
C PRO A 171 14.80 0.15 9.28
N ASP A 172 15.51 -0.42 8.30
CA ASP A 172 15.14 -1.69 7.67
C ASP A 172 15.12 -2.81 8.72
N PHE A 173 16.15 -2.84 9.56
CA PHE A 173 16.34 -3.84 10.60
C PHE A 173 15.33 -3.69 11.73
N GLU A 174 15.09 -2.46 12.20
CA GLU A 174 14.07 -2.21 13.23
C GLU A 174 12.66 -2.53 12.72
N PHE A 175 12.39 -2.30 11.43
CA PHE A 175 11.12 -2.70 10.82
C PHE A 175 10.92 -4.22 10.82
N ILE A 176 11.93 -4.94 10.36
CA ILE A 176 11.91 -6.42 10.32
C ILE A 176 11.72 -6.97 11.72
N ARG A 177 12.45 -6.40 12.69
CA ARG A 177 12.32 -6.73 14.09
C ARG A 177 10.87 -6.51 14.56
N PHE A 178 10.32 -5.33 14.34
CA PHE A 178 8.93 -5.00 14.68
C PHE A 178 7.95 -6.02 14.08
N LEU A 179 8.03 -6.31 12.77
CA LEU A 179 7.14 -7.27 12.13
C LEU A 179 7.23 -8.67 12.75
N LEU A 180 8.44 -9.15 13.06
CA LEU A 180 8.65 -10.46 13.66
C LEU A 180 8.03 -10.57 15.06
N PHE A 181 8.05 -9.50 15.86
CA PHE A 181 7.54 -9.51 17.24
C PHE A 181 6.07 -9.11 17.33
N SER A 182 5.58 -8.27 16.44
CA SER A 182 4.19 -7.80 16.42
C SER A 182 3.25 -8.74 15.67
N SER A 183 3.75 -9.77 14.97
CA SER A 183 2.94 -10.64 14.10
C SER A 183 2.94 -12.11 14.58
N PRO A 184 2.12 -12.48 15.58
CA PRO A 184 2.14 -13.82 16.16
C PRO A 184 1.70 -14.93 15.19
N SER A 185 0.98 -14.58 14.13
CA SER A 185 0.49 -15.52 13.10
C SER A 185 1.36 -15.58 11.85
N LEU A 186 2.54 -14.94 11.88
CA LEU A 186 3.44 -14.90 10.73
C LEU A 186 3.95 -16.31 10.40
N VAL A 187 3.82 -16.70 9.14
CA VAL A 187 4.23 -18.01 8.62
C VAL A 187 5.44 -17.88 7.71
N THR A 188 5.45 -16.86 6.86
CA THR A 188 6.50 -16.69 5.84
C THR A 188 6.96 -15.24 5.80
N MET A 189 8.28 -15.03 5.82
CA MET A 189 8.92 -13.75 5.58
C MET A 189 10.00 -13.91 4.50
N SER A 190 9.78 -13.31 3.34
CA SER A 190 10.76 -13.24 2.25
C SER A 190 11.51 -11.92 2.36
N ILE A 191 12.85 -11.96 2.27
CA ILE A 191 13.69 -10.75 2.26
C ILE A 191 14.59 -10.79 1.02
N LEU A 192 14.45 -9.80 0.14
CA LEU A 192 15.29 -9.57 -1.04
C LEU A 192 16.12 -8.30 -0.84
N GLU A 193 17.42 -8.41 -1.06
CA GLU A 193 18.36 -7.30 -0.91
C GLU A 193 18.38 -6.39 -2.16
N HIS A 194 18.87 -5.16 -2.01
CA HIS A 194 18.98 -4.22 -3.12
C HIS A 194 20.04 -4.68 -4.15
N PRO A 195 19.73 -4.72 -5.47
CA PRO A 195 20.62 -5.29 -6.50
C PRO A 195 22.00 -4.60 -6.63
N GLN A 196 22.12 -3.37 -6.15
CA GLN A 196 23.35 -2.56 -6.25
C GLN A 196 24.29 -2.70 -5.03
N LEU A 197 23.99 -3.60 -4.09
CA LEU A 197 24.83 -3.79 -2.91
C LEU A 197 26.11 -4.57 -3.22
N GLU A 198 27.21 -4.18 -2.57
CA GLU A 198 28.46 -4.91 -2.62
C GLU A 198 28.37 -6.21 -1.80
N ALA A 199 29.12 -7.25 -2.17
CA ALA A 199 29.12 -8.54 -1.47
C ALA A 199 29.37 -8.43 0.05
N LYS A 200 30.19 -7.47 0.49
CA LYS A 200 30.43 -7.21 1.92
C LYS A 200 29.18 -6.67 2.62
N GLN A 201 28.39 -5.84 1.95
CA GLN A 201 27.13 -5.31 2.49
C GLN A 201 26.08 -6.40 2.58
N VAL A 202 25.94 -7.22 1.53
CA VAL A 202 25.07 -8.41 1.49
C VAL A 202 25.33 -9.32 2.69
N VAL A 203 26.59 -9.72 2.89
CA VAL A 203 26.99 -10.57 4.03
C VAL A 203 26.69 -9.91 5.38
N ASN A 204 26.83 -8.58 5.48
CA ASN A 204 26.51 -7.87 6.71
C ASN A 204 25.00 -7.82 7.00
N ILE A 205 24.17 -7.67 5.96
CA ILE A 205 22.72 -7.73 6.07
C ILE A 205 22.31 -9.12 6.53
N ALA A 206 22.71 -10.17 5.82
CA ALA A 206 22.44 -11.55 6.19
C ALA A 206 22.86 -11.85 7.64
N ARG A 207 24.06 -11.42 8.06
CA ARG A 207 24.53 -11.62 9.44
C ARG A 207 23.64 -10.93 10.48
N LYS A 208 23.19 -9.70 10.21
CA LYS A 208 22.28 -8.98 11.12
C LYS A 208 20.91 -9.65 11.17
N LEU A 209 20.40 -10.10 10.02
CA LEU A 209 19.09 -10.77 9.95
C LEU A 209 19.08 -12.08 10.76
N LEU A 210 20.16 -12.87 10.68
CA LEU A 210 20.31 -14.09 11.48
C LEU A 210 20.34 -13.85 12.99
N GLN A 211 20.65 -12.62 13.45
CA GLN A 211 20.67 -12.29 14.87
C GLN A 211 19.26 -12.11 15.46
N PHE A 212 18.23 -11.86 14.64
CA PHE A 212 16.88 -11.62 15.15
C PHE A 212 16.21 -12.84 15.79
N ARG A 213 16.73 -14.06 15.54
CA ARG A 213 16.19 -15.32 16.05
C ARG A 213 14.66 -15.36 15.91
N PRO A 214 14.15 -15.49 14.68
CA PRO A 214 12.71 -15.45 14.45
C PRO A 214 11.97 -16.55 15.23
N PRO A 215 10.67 -16.36 15.51
CA PRO A 215 9.84 -17.40 16.09
C PRO A 215 9.92 -18.69 15.24
N PRO A 216 9.88 -19.88 15.87
CA PRO A 216 10.06 -21.16 15.16
C PRO A 216 8.97 -21.46 14.13
N THR A 217 7.86 -20.72 14.18
CA THR A 217 6.74 -20.81 13.25
C THR A 217 6.97 -20.04 11.94
N VAL A 218 8.00 -19.19 11.87
CA VAL A 218 8.27 -18.33 10.72
C VAL A 218 9.37 -18.96 9.85
N SER A 219 9.04 -19.25 8.59
CA SER A 219 10.05 -19.52 7.56
C SER A 219 10.59 -18.19 7.04
N ILE A 220 11.89 -17.95 7.17
CA ILE A 220 12.55 -16.81 6.54
C ILE A 220 13.31 -17.29 5.31
N ASP A 221 12.84 -16.86 4.13
CA ASP A 221 13.45 -17.18 2.86
C ASP A 221 14.27 -15.98 2.38
N PHE A 222 15.59 -16.18 2.30
CA PHE A 222 16.51 -15.24 1.69
C PHE A 222 16.69 -15.63 0.23
N SER A 223 15.92 -15.00 -0.65
CA SER A 223 16.07 -15.25 -2.08
C SER A 223 17.07 -14.26 -2.66
N THR A 224 18.13 -14.78 -3.28
CA THR A 224 18.89 -14.03 -4.28
C THR A 224 18.15 -14.23 -5.58
N ASP A 225 17.63 -13.16 -6.20
CA ASP A 225 16.96 -13.25 -7.51
C ASP A 225 17.80 -14.10 -8.48
N ILE A 226 17.36 -15.33 -8.72
CA ILE A 226 17.58 -16.03 -9.96
C ILE A 226 16.18 -16.18 -10.54
N GLN A 227 15.70 -15.11 -11.18
CA GLN A 227 14.62 -15.25 -12.14
C GLN A 227 15.18 -16.04 -13.33
N THR A 228 14.75 -17.28 -13.48
CA THR A 228 14.68 -17.96 -14.78
C THR A 228 13.43 -17.52 -15.52
#